data_AF-A0A6T9AJR5-F1
#
_entry.id   AF-A0A6T9AJR5-F1
#
_cell.length_a   1.000
_cell.length_b   1.000
_cell.length_c   1.000
_cell.angle_alpha   90.00
_cell.angle_beta   90.00
_cell.angle_gamma   90.00
#
_symmetry.space_group_name_H-M   'P 1'
#
loop_
_entity.id
_entity.type
_entity.pdbx_description
1 polymer ?
#
loop_
_entity_poly.entity_id
_entity_poly.type
_entity_poly.pdbx_seq_one_letter_code
_entity_poly.pdbx_strand_id
1 'polypeptide(L)'
;EGGEVWDIAATEKAQAQQDVEMHMLLALLTASAERGEVSVETATTSCLRPMLWSQLHTGSLLEVSSRPERMSMYLSMLSLVKALAAQPELKAVLAQHVHCGRSDSSSVVQAVTAVQRQAEFFTSRARQPSAASEGSSNSTAKQTGDEDGRAMYDLCVHIIAVGSLLATPSPPPSQPPAPAARATTPRTTRSSSSAAAAATAAAAAAEAVVGASSASPTFGMSASLSDNLSIGDDSDEGQYIEEMSELQFASPASLPGHHYETKDKEASAPQLSARTKRLALEAADMMGGALPASVSSTIWVRVNESKIHYWRAMISGPESTPYSGGLFIFDIMAPSEYPNVAPKVNLQTTGGATVRFNPNLYNCGKVCLSLLGTWQGDQGESWHPKTSTLLQVLMSIQALILVPDPFFNEPGYERVRNTAEGDMQSRSYNETIREATIRFAMLGHLKSPPPELKETIIRHFKLRKKTLLAQVREWSTDEKNSTKHASAMRGLLRDLEQAFAAL
;
A
#
# COMPACT_ATOMS: atom_id res chain seq x y z
N GLU A 1 1.45 33.61 1.74
CA GLU A 1 1.09 34.34 0.51
C GLU A 1 2.36 34.62 -0.28
N GLY A 2 2.34 34.68 -1.62
CA GLY A 2 3.48 35.12 -2.45
C GLY A 2 4.42 34.04 -3.02
N GLY A 3 4.19 32.75 -2.77
CA GLY A 3 4.84 31.68 -3.54
C GLY A 3 4.21 31.48 -4.92
N GLU A 4 4.91 30.81 -5.84
CA GLU A 4 4.32 30.39 -7.11
C GLU A 4 3.14 29.43 -6.83
N VAL A 5 1.94 29.80 -7.29
CA VAL A 5 0.79 28.91 -7.28
C VAL A 5 1.04 27.84 -8.33
N TRP A 6 1.25 26.60 -7.91
CA TRP A 6 1.34 25.46 -8.83
C TRP A 6 0.07 25.36 -9.66
N ASP A 7 0.17 25.67 -10.96
CA ASP A 7 -0.93 25.51 -11.89
C ASP A 7 -1.11 24.03 -12.23
N ILE A 8 -1.87 23.35 -11.37
CA ILE A 8 -2.24 21.95 -11.52
C ILE A 8 -2.82 21.69 -12.91
N ALA A 9 -3.64 22.59 -13.46
CA ALA A 9 -4.25 22.40 -14.78
C ALA A 9 -3.23 22.47 -15.92
N ALA A 10 -2.22 23.35 -15.82
CA ALA A 10 -1.10 23.37 -16.75
C ALA A 10 -0.23 22.11 -16.63
N THR A 11 0.05 21.63 -15.41
CA THR A 11 0.80 20.38 -15.19
C THR A 11 0.06 19.15 -15.70
N GLU A 12 -1.25 19.03 -15.44
CA GLU A 12 -2.08 17.93 -15.95
C GLU A 12 -2.13 17.94 -17.49
N LYS A 13 -2.27 19.12 -18.11
CA LYS A 13 -2.26 19.27 -19.56
C LYS A 13 -0.90 18.93 -20.18
N ALA A 14 0.20 19.31 -19.55
CA ALA A 14 1.54 18.96 -20.00
C ALA A 14 1.78 17.44 -19.94
N GLN A 15 1.34 16.78 -18.86
CA GLN A 15 1.42 15.32 -18.74
C GLN A 15 0.56 14.61 -19.81
N ALA A 16 -0.68 15.07 -20.04
CA ALA A 16 -1.55 14.47 -21.06
C ALA A 16 -0.95 14.58 -22.48
N GLN A 17 -0.30 15.71 -22.81
CA GLN A 17 0.43 15.86 -24.07
C GLN A 17 1.62 14.89 -24.16
N GLN A 18 2.38 14.72 -23.08
CA GLN A 18 3.50 13.77 -23.01
C GLN A 18 3.03 12.31 -23.15
N ASP A 19 1.90 11.94 -22.55
CA ASP A 19 1.30 10.61 -22.64
C ASP A 19 0.91 10.29 -24.09
N VAL A 20 0.37 11.27 -24.84
CA VAL A 20 0.03 11.16 -26.27
C VAL A 20 1.28 11.01 -27.15
N GLU A 21 2.32 11.81 -26.92
CA GLU A 21 3.58 11.71 -27.67
C GLU A 21 4.28 10.36 -27.43
N MET A 22 4.28 9.89 -26.18
CA MET A 22 4.79 8.57 -25.81
C MET A 22 3.97 7.44 -26.47
N HIS A 23 2.63 7.52 -26.46
CA HIS A 23 1.75 6.58 -27.16
C HIS A 23 2.11 6.43 -28.65
N MET A 24 2.38 7.54 -29.35
CA MET A 24 2.76 7.51 -30.77
C MET A 24 4.13 6.86 -31.00
N LEU A 25 5.12 7.15 -30.16
CA LEU A 25 6.45 6.53 -30.25
C LEU A 25 6.39 5.02 -29.96
N LEU A 26 5.61 4.60 -28.97
CA LEU A 26 5.39 3.19 -28.64
C LEU A 26 4.72 2.41 -29.79
N ALA A 27 3.78 3.03 -30.52
CA ALA A 27 3.15 2.41 -31.69
C ALA A 27 4.17 2.14 -32.82
N LEU A 28 5.07 3.10 -33.09
CA LEU A 28 6.15 2.92 -34.09
C LEU A 28 7.13 1.81 -33.67
N LEU A 29 7.51 1.76 -32.40
CA LEU A 29 8.36 0.69 -31.84
C LEU A 29 7.65 -0.68 -31.90
N THR A 30 6.34 -0.73 -31.66
CA THR A 30 5.54 -1.98 -31.73
C THR A 30 5.59 -2.54 -33.14
N ALA A 31 5.29 -1.72 -34.15
CA ALA A 31 5.34 -2.14 -35.55
C ALA A 31 6.75 -2.58 -36.00
N SER A 32 7.82 -2.02 -35.40
CA SER A 32 9.21 -2.43 -35.65
C SER A 32 9.54 -3.79 -34.99
N ALA A 33 9.07 -4.01 -33.76
CA ALA A 33 9.17 -5.31 -33.08
C ALA A 33 8.39 -6.42 -33.80
N GLU A 34 7.19 -6.13 -34.31
CA GLU A 34 6.39 -7.06 -35.12
C GLU A 34 7.05 -7.45 -36.45
N ARG A 35 7.87 -6.57 -37.04
CA ARG A 35 8.68 -6.86 -38.24
C ARG A 35 10.01 -7.57 -37.95
N GLY A 36 10.35 -7.83 -36.68
CA GLY A 36 11.60 -8.48 -36.30
C GLY A 36 12.84 -7.56 -36.34
N GLU A 37 12.65 -6.24 -36.37
CA GLU A 37 13.74 -5.26 -36.52
C GLU A 37 14.46 -4.95 -35.20
N VAL A 38 13.82 -5.22 -34.05
CA VAL A 38 14.39 -4.97 -32.72
C VAL A 38 15.34 -6.10 -32.32
N SER A 39 16.64 -5.83 -32.31
CA SER A 39 17.65 -6.82 -31.91
C SER A 39 17.75 -7.01 -30.39
N VAL A 40 18.30 -8.17 -29.98
CA VAL A 40 18.68 -8.47 -28.58
C VAL A 40 19.64 -7.43 -28.01
N GLU A 41 20.60 -6.95 -28.80
CA GLU A 41 21.54 -5.90 -28.41
C GLU A 41 20.81 -4.58 -28.16
N THR A 42 19.93 -4.17 -29.10
CA THR A 42 19.08 -2.97 -28.97
C THR A 42 18.19 -3.04 -27.73
N ALA A 43 17.53 -4.18 -27.48
CA ALA A 43 16.67 -4.37 -26.32
C ALA A 43 17.43 -4.40 -24.98
N THR A 44 18.72 -4.76 -24.99
CA THR A 44 19.54 -4.86 -23.77
C THR A 44 20.29 -3.57 -23.46
N THR A 45 20.73 -2.82 -24.47
CA THR A 45 21.57 -1.62 -24.33
C THR A 45 20.80 -0.29 -24.29
N SER A 46 19.57 -0.27 -24.82
CA SER A 46 18.76 0.96 -24.85
C SER A 46 17.96 1.18 -23.56
N CYS A 47 17.40 2.38 -23.43
CA CYS A 47 16.48 2.74 -22.35
C CYS A 47 15.12 2.02 -22.40
N LEU A 48 14.85 1.19 -23.42
CA LEU A 48 13.56 0.51 -23.62
C LEU A 48 13.12 -0.32 -22.40
N ARG A 49 14.01 -1.16 -21.85
CA ARG A 49 13.72 -1.97 -20.65
C ARG A 49 13.55 -1.11 -19.39
N PRO A 50 14.44 -0.15 -19.05
CA PRO A 50 14.22 0.83 -17.99
C PRO A 50 12.89 1.58 -18.10
N MET A 51 12.51 2.06 -19.29
CA MET A 51 11.27 2.81 -19.51
C MET A 51 10.03 1.93 -19.29
N LEU A 52 9.98 0.76 -19.95
CA LEU A 52 8.87 -0.18 -19.79
C LEU A 52 8.73 -0.65 -18.34
N TRP A 53 9.85 -1.02 -17.69
CA TRP A 53 9.82 -1.41 -16.29
C TRP A 53 9.33 -0.28 -15.39
N SER A 54 9.90 0.93 -15.49
CA SER A 54 9.54 2.07 -14.65
C SER A 54 8.05 2.39 -14.72
N GLN A 55 7.48 2.43 -15.93
CA GLN A 55 6.08 2.80 -16.16
C GLN A 55 5.07 1.66 -15.86
N LEU A 56 5.49 0.39 -15.94
CA LEU A 56 4.63 -0.77 -15.60
C LEU A 56 4.71 -1.12 -14.10
N HIS A 57 5.88 -1.00 -13.48
CA HIS A 57 6.12 -1.39 -12.08
C HIS A 57 5.38 -0.49 -11.10
N THR A 58 5.34 0.82 -11.37
CA THR A 58 4.53 1.79 -10.60
C THR A 58 3.07 1.86 -11.06
N GLY A 59 2.64 0.97 -11.96
CA GLY A 59 1.36 1.04 -12.66
C GLY A 59 0.15 0.67 -11.79
N SER A 60 -0.34 1.62 -10.99
CA SER A 60 -1.65 1.52 -10.35
C SER A 60 -2.77 1.56 -11.41
N LEU A 61 -3.66 0.55 -11.44
CA LEU A 61 -4.82 0.58 -12.31
C LEU A 61 -5.76 1.75 -12.03
N LEU A 62 -5.83 2.21 -10.78
CA LEU A 62 -6.60 3.40 -10.41
C LEU A 62 -6.01 4.65 -11.08
N GLU A 63 -4.68 4.81 -11.06
CA GLU A 63 -4.00 5.93 -11.68
C GLU A 63 -4.08 5.88 -13.21
N VAL A 64 -3.91 4.70 -13.82
CA VAL A 64 -4.08 4.49 -15.28
C VAL A 64 -5.52 4.80 -15.72
N SER A 65 -6.52 4.49 -14.89
CA SER A 65 -7.94 4.79 -15.18
C SER A 65 -8.29 6.28 -15.12
N SER A 66 -7.41 7.13 -14.57
CA SER A 66 -7.73 8.54 -14.32
C SER A 66 -7.74 9.42 -15.57
N ARG A 67 -7.09 9.00 -16.66
CA ARG A 67 -6.91 9.78 -17.90
C ARG A 67 -6.93 8.88 -19.16
N PRO A 68 -7.76 9.16 -20.18
CA PRO A 68 -7.82 8.37 -21.42
C PRO A 68 -6.48 8.32 -22.19
N GLU A 69 -5.69 9.39 -22.14
CA GLU A 69 -4.37 9.50 -22.77
C GLU A 69 -3.40 8.49 -22.14
N ARG A 70 -3.38 8.41 -20.80
CA ARG A 70 -2.54 7.48 -20.05
C ARG A 70 -2.96 6.03 -20.26
N MET A 71 -4.26 5.74 -20.28
CA MET A 71 -4.79 4.43 -20.69
C MET A 71 -4.31 4.04 -22.10
N SER A 72 -4.32 4.99 -23.05
CA SER A 72 -3.87 4.77 -24.42
C SER A 72 -2.36 4.54 -24.52
N MET A 73 -1.55 5.27 -23.75
CA MET A 73 -0.11 5.02 -23.61
C MET A 73 0.15 3.62 -23.05
N TYR A 74 -0.54 3.24 -21.98
CA TYR A 74 -0.38 1.96 -21.30
C TYR A 74 -0.75 0.77 -22.21
N LEU A 75 -1.82 0.89 -23.02
CA LEU A 75 -2.17 -0.08 -24.07
C LEU A 75 -1.07 -0.25 -25.12
N SER A 76 -0.43 0.84 -25.56
CA SER A 76 0.71 0.76 -26.50
C SER A 76 1.95 0.14 -25.85
N MET A 77 2.21 0.38 -24.56
CA MET A 77 3.30 -0.29 -23.83
C MET A 77 3.08 -1.81 -23.75
N LEU A 78 1.85 -2.24 -23.41
CA LEU A 78 1.50 -3.67 -23.35
C LEU A 78 1.57 -4.33 -24.74
N SER A 79 1.15 -3.62 -25.78
CA SER A 79 1.26 -4.08 -27.17
C SER A 79 2.72 -4.23 -27.61
N LEU A 80 3.59 -3.29 -27.24
CA LEU A 80 5.04 -3.39 -27.45
C LEU A 80 5.64 -4.58 -26.70
N VAL A 81 5.32 -4.76 -25.41
CA VAL A 81 5.77 -5.91 -24.62
C VAL A 81 5.30 -7.22 -25.26
N LYS A 82 4.07 -7.28 -25.77
CA LYS A 82 3.52 -8.45 -26.49
C LYS A 82 4.28 -8.75 -27.78
N ALA A 83 4.57 -7.73 -28.60
CA ALA A 83 5.31 -7.87 -29.85
C ALA A 83 6.76 -8.34 -29.62
N LEU A 84 7.44 -7.77 -28.62
CA LEU A 84 8.77 -8.22 -28.18
C LEU A 84 8.72 -9.66 -27.65
N ALA A 85 7.73 -9.99 -26.81
CA ALA A 85 7.59 -11.31 -26.20
C ALA A 85 7.20 -12.44 -27.17
N ALA A 86 6.78 -12.11 -28.40
CA ALA A 86 6.57 -13.09 -29.47
C ALA A 86 7.90 -13.71 -29.97
N GLN A 87 9.03 -13.03 -29.75
CA GLN A 87 10.37 -13.52 -30.09
C GLN A 87 11.03 -14.16 -28.84
N PRO A 88 11.45 -15.44 -28.87
CA PRO A 88 11.95 -16.14 -27.67
C PRO A 88 13.15 -15.47 -26.99
N GLU A 89 14.08 -14.90 -27.77
CA GLU A 89 15.28 -14.23 -27.28
C GLU A 89 14.95 -12.89 -26.59
N LEU A 90 14.08 -12.09 -27.20
CA LEU A 90 13.62 -10.83 -26.61
C LEU A 90 12.76 -11.07 -25.37
N LYS A 91 11.95 -12.13 -25.35
CA LYS A 91 11.23 -12.58 -24.16
C LYS A 91 12.19 -12.94 -23.01
N ALA A 92 13.27 -13.65 -23.30
CA ALA A 92 14.31 -13.95 -22.30
C ALA A 92 15.00 -12.68 -21.78
N VAL A 93 15.20 -11.69 -22.65
CA VAL A 93 15.73 -10.36 -22.28
C VAL A 93 14.74 -9.56 -21.40
N LEU A 94 13.44 -9.60 -21.66
CA LEU A 94 12.41 -8.97 -20.83
C LEU A 94 12.31 -9.59 -19.41
N ALA A 95 12.67 -10.86 -19.26
CA ALA A 95 12.70 -11.59 -18.00
C ALA A 95 13.95 -11.33 -17.14
N GLN A 96 14.98 -10.64 -17.66
CA GLN A 96 16.16 -10.24 -16.89
C GLN A 96 15.87 -9.01 -16.01
N HIS A 97 16.59 -8.91 -14.87
CA HIS A 97 16.55 -7.73 -14.00
C HIS A 97 16.95 -6.44 -14.70
N VAL A 98 16.20 -5.37 -14.43
CA VAL A 98 16.42 -4.02 -14.95
C VAL A 98 17.22 -3.20 -13.93
N HIS A 99 18.51 -3.06 -14.21
CA HIS A 99 19.45 -2.34 -13.34
C HIS A 99 19.27 -0.83 -13.52
N CYS A 100 18.62 -0.18 -12.55
CA CYS A 100 18.23 1.24 -12.60
C CYS A 100 18.80 2.09 -11.45
N GLY A 101 19.77 1.57 -10.68
CA GLY A 101 20.36 2.26 -9.53
C GLY A 101 19.49 2.26 -8.26
N ARG A 102 18.36 1.54 -8.25
CA ARG A 102 17.52 1.29 -7.07
C ARG A 102 17.75 -0.12 -6.53
N SER A 103 17.49 -0.32 -5.23
CA SER A 103 17.45 -1.63 -4.56
C SER A 103 16.46 -2.58 -5.24
N ASP A 104 15.28 -2.06 -5.58
CA ASP A 104 14.08 -2.85 -5.91
C ASP A 104 14.06 -3.31 -7.38
N SER A 105 15.24 -3.56 -7.95
CA SER A 105 15.38 -3.98 -9.34
C SER A 105 14.60 -5.28 -9.59
N SER A 106 13.81 -5.29 -10.66
CA SER A 106 13.07 -6.47 -11.11
C SER A 106 12.98 -6.49 -12.63
N SER A 107 12.38 -7.53 -13.20
CA SER A 107 12.21 -7.69 -14.64
C SER A 107 10.93 -7.01 -15.16
N VAL A 108 10.86 -6.76 -16.48
CA VAL A 108 9.64 -6.27 -17.13
C VAL A 108 8.52 -7.30 -16.99
N VAL A 109 8.86 -8.59 -16.97
CA VAL A 109 7.91 -9.68 -16.69
C VAL A 109 7.28 -9.54 -15.31
N GLN A 110 8.08 -9.37 -14.25
CA GLN A 110 7.57 -9.19 -12.89
C GLN A 110 6.68 -7.94 -12.75
N ALA A 111 7.03 -6.84 -13.43
CA ALA A 111 6.20 -5.63 -13.46
C ALA A 111 4.82 -5.89 -14.11
N VAL A 112 4.77 -6.58 -15.25
CA VAL A 112 3.49 -6.98 -15.87
C VAL A 112 2.71 -7.95 -14.98
N THR A 113 3.37 -8.93 -14.35
CA THR A 113 2.72 -9.89 -13.44
C THR A 113 2.12 -9.22 -12.20
N ALA A 114 2.72 -8.13 -11.69
CA ALA A 114 2.15 -7.36 -10.58
C ALA A 114 0.81 -6.70 -10.99
N VAL A 115 0.78 -6.01 -12.13
CA VAL A 115 -0.44 -5.33 -12.61
C VAL A 115 -1.46 -6.32 -13.19
N GLN A 116 -1.04 -7.51 -13.65
CA GLN A 116 -1.92 -8.61 -13.99
C GLN A 116 -2.82 -9.00 -12.80
N ARG A 117 -2.27 -9.13 -11.58
CA ARG A 117 -3.07 -9.45 -10.39
C ARG A 117 -4.14 -8.38 -10.11
N GLN A 118 -3.79 -7.10 -10.30
CA GLN A 118 -4.74 -5.99 -10.20
C GLN A 118 -5.87 -6.14 -11.25
N ALA A 119 -5.52 -6.50 -12.49
CA ALA A 119 -6.46 -6.66 -13.59
C ALA A 119 -7.38 -7.89 -13.41
N GLU A 120 -6.85 -9.01 -12.90
CA GLU A 120 -7.61 -10.21 -12.55
C GLU A 120 -8.60 -9.94 -11.40
N PHE A 121 -8.16 -9.22 -10.35
CA PHE A 121 -9.06 -8.81 -9.30
C PHE A 121 -10.15 -7.87 -9.83
N PHE A 122 -9.78 -6.85 -10.60
CA PHE A 122 -10.74 -5.93 -11.21
C PHE A 122 -11.77 -6.68 -12.06
N THR A 123 -11.37 -7.52 -13.01
CA THR A 123 -12.32 -8.26 -13.87
C THR A 123 -13.16 -9.29 -13.12
N SER A 124 -12.67 -9.86 -12.00
CA SER A 124 -13.48 -10.74 -11.15
C SER A 124 -14.70 -10.04 -10.52
N ARG A 125 -14.60 -8.71 -10.28
CA ARG A 125 -15.66 -7.89 -9.67
C ARG A 125 -16.41 -7.06 -10.71
N ALA A 126 -15.69 -6.58 -11.71
CA ALA A 126 -16.21 -5.97 -12.92
C ALA A 126 -16.79 -7.05 -13.86
N ARG A 127 -17.94 -7.62 -13.48
CA ARG A 127 -18.73 -8.52 -14.34
C ARG A 127 -18.78 -7.97 -15.77
N GLN A 128 -18.37 -8.78 -16.74
CA GLN A 128 -18.23 -8.40 -18.14
C GLN A 128 -19.42 -7.55 -18.61
N PRO A 129 -19.20 -6.35 -19.19
CA PRO A 129 -20.28 -5.49 -19.64
C PRO A 129 -21.23 -6.26 -20.57
N SER A 130 -22.50 -6.36 -20.17
CA SER A 130 -23.54 -6.94 -21.02
C SER A 130 -23.55 -6.19 -22.35
N ALA A 131 -23.48 -6.90 -23.48
CA ALA A 131 -23.69 -6.32 -24.80
C ALA A 131 -25.13 -5.78 -24.89
N ALA A 132 -25.29 -4.52 -24.48
CA ALA A 132 -26.59 -3.86 -24.42
C ALA A 132 -27.11 -3.67 -25.84
N SER A 133 -28.37 -4.03 -26.06
CA SER A 133 -29.03 -3.90 -27.36
C SER A 133 -28.94 -2.48 -27.89
N GLU A 134 -28.66 -2.34 -29.18
CA GLU A 134 -28.75 -1.10 -29.96
C GLU A 134 -30.22 -0.62 -29.99
N GLY A 135 -30.67 0.01 -28.90
CA GLY A 135 -32.10 0.14 -28.63
C GLY A 135 -32.46 1.08 -27.47
N SER A 136 -32.48 2.38 -27.78
CA SER A 136 -33.26 3.42 -27.08
C SER A 136 -32.98 3.67 -25.57
N SER A 137 -32.24 4.74 -25.27
CA SER A 137 -32.78 5.90 -24.53
C SER A 137 -31.73 7.01 -24.35
N ASN A 138 -32.16 8.27 -24.39
CA ASN A 138 -31.26 9.43 -24.42
C ASN A 138 -30.60 9.72 -23.06
N SER A 139 -29.28 9.57 -22.98
CA SER A 139 -28.44 10.25 -21.98
C SER A 139 -26.95 10.17 -22.36
N THR A 140 -26.38 11.28 -22.83
CA THR A 140 -24.97 11.36 -23.28
C THR A 140 -23.99 10.97 -22.16
N ALA A 141 -24.22 11.48 -20.95
CA ALA A 141 -23.38 11.17 -19.78
C ALA A 141 -23.48 9.71 -19.30
N LYS A 142 -24.54 8.98 -19.69
CA LYS A 142 -24.66 7.55 -19.43
C LYS A 142 -23.85 6.75 -20.46
N GLN A 143 -23.89 7.15 -21.74
CA GLN A 143 -23.12 6.51 -22.80
C GLN A 143 -21.61 6.60 -22.53
N THR A 144 -21.08 7.79 -22.22
CA THR A 144 -19.64 7.96 -21.93
C THR A 144 -19.18 7.11 -20.74
N GLY A 145 -19.94 7.09 -19.64
CA GLY A 145 -19.60 6.29 -18.45
C GLY A 145 -19.64 4.76 -18.66
N ASP A 146 -20.35 4.29 -19.69
CA ASP A 146 -20.35 2.89 -20.11
C ASP A 146 -19.22 2.59 -21.12
N GLU A 147 -18.87 3.55 -21.99
CA GLU A 147 -17.68 3.47 -22.87
C GLU A 147 -16.37 3.47 -22.07
N ASP A 148 -16.16 4.40 -21.13
CA ASP A 148 -15.01 4.44 -20.23
C ASP A 148 -14.86 3.13 -19.44
N GLY A 149 -16.01 2.62 -18.94
CA GLY A 149 -16.07 1.37 -18.19
C GLY A 149 -15.74 0.14 -19.02
N ARG A 150 -16.06 0.16 -20.32
CA ARG A 150 -15.68 -0.89 -21.25
C ARG A 150 -14.19 -0.78 -21.62
N ALA A 151 -13.68 0.41 -21.91
CA ALA A 151 -12.27 0.61 -22.24
C ALA A 151 -11.34 0.12 -21.11
N MET A 152 -11.69 0.40 -19.86
CA MET A 152 -10.98 -0.13 -18.69
C MET A 152 -11.08 -1.66 -18.54
N TYR A 153 -12.22 -2.27 -18.88
CA TYR A 153 -12.36 -3.73 -18.88
C TYR A 153 -11.52 -4.38 -19.98
N ASP A 154 -11.57 -3.82 -21.20
CA ASP A 154 -10.82 -4.31 -22.37
C ASP A 154 -9.29 -4.12 -22.17
N LEU A 155 -8.85 -3.05 -21.49
CA LEU A 155 -7.48 -2.90 -20.97
C LEU A 155 -7.11 -4.04 -20.00
N CYS A 156 -7.94 -4.33 -19.00
CA CYS A 156 -7.64 -5.38 -18.03
C CYS A 156 -7.53 -6.76 -18.69
N VAL A 157 -8.41 -7.07 -19.65
CA VAL A 157 -8.30 -8.28 -20.48
C VAL A 157 -6.99 -8.31 -21.28
N HIS A 158 -6.54 -7.17 -21.83
CA HIS A 158 -5.27 -7.08 -22.53
C HIS A 158 -4.08 -7.34 -21.59
N ILE A 159 -4.07 -6.76 -20.38
CA ILE A 159 -3.02 -7.00 -19.37
C ILE A 159 -2.93 -8.50 -19.05
N ILE A 160 -4.07 -9.15 -18.78
CA ILE A 160 -4.13 -10.59 -18.47
C ILE A 160 -3.59 -11.43 -19.63
N ALA A 161 -3.93 -11.09 -20.87
CA ALA A 161 -3.41 -11.78 -22.05
C ALA A 161 -1.90 -11.64 -22.23
N VAL A 162 -1.33 -10.45 -21.97
CA VAL A 162 0.12 -10.20 -22.07
C VAL A 162 0.87 -10.88 -20.91
N GLY A 163 0.38 -10.79 -19.68
CA GLY A 163 0.96 -11.51 -18.54
C GLY A 163 0.95 -13.03 -18.73
N SER A 164 -0.15 -13.58 -19.25
CA SER A 164 -0.26 -15.00 -19.63
C SER A 164 0.73 -15.39 -20.73
N LEU A 165 0.94 -14.54 -21.75
CA LEU A 165 1.95 -14.76 -22.78
C LEU A 165 3.36 -14.81 -22.19
N LEU A 166 3.69 -13.91 -21.26
CA LEU A 166 5.00 -13.85 -20.61
C LEU A 166 5.24 -15.07 -19.71
N ALA A 167 4.22 -15.54 -18.99
CA ALA A 167 4.30 -16.67 -18.07
C ALA A 167 4.58 -18.05 -18.73
N THR A 168 4.33 -18.22 -20.04
CA THR A 168 4.66 -19.49 -20.72
C THR A 168 6.18 -19.73 -20.74
N PRO A 169 6.68 -20.93 -20.42
CA PRO A 169 8.12 -21.20 -20.49
C PRO A 169 8.59 -21.21 -21.95
N SER A 170 9.69 -20.50 -22.25
CA SER A 170 10.35 -20.61 -23.55
C SER A 170 10.85 -22.04 -23.78
N PRO A 171 10.73 -22.61 -24.99
CA PRO A 171 11.30 -23.92 -25.28
C PRO A 171 12.83 -23.89 -25.10
N PRO A 172 13.47 -24.99 -24.64
CA PRO A 172 14.91 -25.04 -24.49
C PRO A 172 15.58 -24.84 -25.87
N PRO A 173 16.72 -24.11 -25.94
CA PRO A 173 17.40 -23.87 -27.20
C PRO A 173 17.81 -25.20 -27.84
N SER A 174 17.39 -25.41 -29.09
CA SER A 174 17.75 -26.60 -29.87
C SER A 174 19.26 -26.67 -30.03
N GLN A 175 19.90 -27.66 -29.40
CA GLN A 175 21.34 -27.84 -29.49
C GLN A 175 21.78 -28.00 -30.96
N PRO A 176 22.83 -27.32 -31.43
CA PRO A 176 23.40 -27.60 -32.74
C PRO A 176 23.94 -29.04 -32.75
N PRO A 177 23.89 -29.74 -33.90
CA PRO A 177 24.31 -31.14 -33.98
C PRO A 177 25.79 -31.28 -33.61
N ALA A 178 26.10 -32.26 -32.75
CA ALA A 178 27.43 -32.44 -32.20
C ALA A 178 28.46 -32.78 -33.30
N PRO A 179 29.59 -32.06 -33.41
CA PRO A 179 30.65 -32.39 -34.36
C PRO A 179 31.34 -33.69 -33.97
N ALA A 180 31.66 -34.53 -34.97
CA ALA A 180 32.29 -35.83 -34.77
C ALA A 180 33.71 -35.71 -34.18
N ALA A 181 34.08 -36.64 -33.31
CA ALA A 181 35.32 -36.58 -32.56
C ALA A 181 36.57 -36.88 -33.41
N ARG A 182 37.64 -36.09 -33.19
CA ARG A 182 39.02 -36.56 -33.37
C ARG A 182 39.97 -35.81 -32.44
N ALA A 183 40.94 -36.53 -31.89
CA ALA A 183 41.88 -35.99 -30.89
C ALA A 183 43.32 -35.97 -31.43
N THR A 184 44.09 -34.95 -31.02
CA THR A 184 45.52 -35.03 -30.71
C THR A 184 45.95 -33.81 -29.88
N THR A 185 46.88 -34.02 -28.94
CA THR A 185 47.58 -32.95 -28.20
C THR A 185 49.02 -32.82 -28.73
N PRO A 186 49.78 -31.73 -28.44
CA PRO A 186 50.58 -31.73 -27.20
C PRO A 186 50.83 -30.36 -26.50
N ARG A 187 51.23 -30.43 -25.21
CA ARG A 187 52.20 -29.62 -24.41
C ARG A 187 52.79 -28.30 -24.99
N THR A 188 53.15 -27.23 -24.24
CA THR A 188 53.24 -26.87 -22.78
C THR A 188 53.43 -25.31 -22.68
N THR A 189 53.55 -24.56 -21.56
CA THR A 189 53.88 -24.79 -20.12
C THR A 189 53.49 -23.55 -19.25
N ARG A 190 53.32 -23.71 -17.92
CA ARG A 190 53.45 -22.67 -16.83
C ARG A 190 52.44 -21.48 -16.82
N SER A 191 52.11 -20.85 -15.68
CA SER A 191 52.18 -21.21 -14.25
C SER A 191 51.48 -20.17 -13.33
N SER A 192 50.92 -20.62 -12.19
CA SER A 192 50.55 -19.84 -10.97
C SER A 192 49.46 -18.75 -11.10
N SER A 193 48.65 -18.42 -10.07
CA SER A 193 48.60 -18.88 -8.67
C SER A 193 47.22 -18.67 -8.00
N SER A 194 46.90 -19.53 -7.02
CA SER A 194 46.06 -19.32 -5.81
C SER A 194 44.69 -18.64 -5.91
N ALA A 195 43.66 -19.33 -5.37
CA ALA A 195 42.38 -18.73 -4.99
C ALA A 195 42.07 -19.02 -3.50
N ALA A 196 41.73 -17.96 -2.76
CA ALA A 196 41.06 -17.91 -1.47
C ALA A 196 40.87 -16.40 -1.14
N ALA A 197 39.89 -15.89 -0.42
CA ALA A 197 38.57 -16.27 0.11
C ALA A 197 38.19 -15.14 1.10
N ALA A 198 36.92 -15.04 1.52
CA ALA A 198 36.42 -14.21 2.63
C ALA A 198 36.36 -12.66 2.48
N ALA A 199 35.13 -12.19 2.21
CA ALA A 199 34.33 -11.33 3.09
C ALA A 199 34.55 -9.79 3.23
N THR A 200 33.41 -9.13 3.50
CA THR A 200 33.22 -7.80 4.15
C THR A 200 33.49 -6.54 3.31
N ALA A 201 32.41 -5.94 2.77
CA ALA A 201 32.36 -4.52 2.42
C ALA A 201 30.90 -4.03 2.24
N ALA A 202 30.43 -3.14 3.12
CA ALA A 202 29.43 -2.09 2.84
C ALA A 202 29.18 -1.26 4.12
N ALA A 203 29.80 -0.09 4.23
CA ALA A 203 29.46 0.92 5.22
C ALA A 203 29.62 2.31 4.60
N ALA A 204 28.60 3.16 4.79
CA ALA A 204 28.56 4.60 4.50
C ALA A 204 29.05 5.11 3.12
N ALA A 205 28.12 5.67 2.33
CA ALA A 205 28.18 7.09 1.94
C ALA A 205 26.88 7.53 1.24
N ALA A 206 26.28 8.62 1.72
CA ALA A 206 25.26 9.42 1.03
C ALA A 206 25.54 10.90 1.36
N GLU A 207 25.20 11.81 0.42
CA GLU A 207 25.67 13.20 0.18
C GLU A 207 26.35 13.24 -1.20
N ALA A 208 26.10 14.15 -2.16
CA ALA A 208 25.20 15.31 -2.24
C ALA A 208 24.71 15.40 -3.74
N VAL A 209 24.01 16.41 -4.31
CA VAL A 209 24.04 17.88 -4.19
C VAL A 209 22.70 18.50 -4.65
N VAL A 210 22.20 19.46 -3.85
CA VAL A 210 21.45 20.72 -4.16
C VAL A 210 20.89 20.95 -5.59
N GLY A 211 19.66 21.45 -5.80
CA GLY A 211 18.62 21.93 -4.86
C GLY A 211 18.08 23.33 -5.19
N ALA A 212 17.01 23.76 -4.51
CA ALA A 212 16.52 25.15 -4.47
C ALA A 212 15.77 25.40 -3.14
N SER A 213 15.83 26.62 -2.59
CA SER A 213 15.42 26.91 -1.19
C SER A 213 14.15 27.77 -1.10
N SER A 214 13.32 27.47 -0.09
CA SER A 214 12.59 28.50 0.66
C SER A 214 12.47 28.07 2.13
N ALA A 215 12.43 29.02 3.07
CA ALA A 215 12.73 28.76 4.48
C ALA A 215 11.55 29.02 5.44
N SER A 216 11.52 28.27 6.54
CA SER A 216 10.72 28.53 7.75
C SER A 216 11.39 27.86 8.97
N PRO A 217 11.07 28.28 10.21
CA PRO A 217 12.09 28.38 11.27
C PRO A 217 12.41 27.09 12.02
N THR A 218 13.65 27.02 12.52
CA THR A 218 14.16 25.95 13.38
C THR A 218 13.59 26.03 14.80
N PHE A 219 12.91 24.97 15.23
CA PHE A 219 12.58 24.77 16.65
C PHE A 219 13.76 24.10 17.36
N GLY A 220 14.36 24.80 18.33
CA GLY A 220 15.49 24.28 19.10
C GLY A 220 15.05 23.56 20.37
N MET A 221 15.17 22.24 20.41
CA MET A 221 15.14 21.48 21.67
C MET A 221 16.28 20.46 21.69
N SER A 222 17.26 20.70 22.56
CA SER A 222 18.28 19.71 22.93
C SER A 222 17.82 19.00 24.19
N ALA A 223 17.64 17.68 24.11
CA ALA A 223 17.42 16.80 25.25
C ALA A 223 18.10 15.46 24.97
N SER A 224 19.27 15.25 25.57
CA SER A 224 20.07 14.05 25.39
C SER A 224 19.51 12.87 26.19
N LEU A 225 19.05 11.84 25.48
CA LEU A 225 18.87 10.48 26.00
C LEU A 225 19.35 9.48 24.94
N SER A 226 20.51 8.88 25.18
CA SER A 226 21.01 7.74 24.42
C SER A 226 21.03 6.49 25.31
N ASP A 227 21.09 5.32 24.67
CA ASP A 227 21.55 4.06 25.24
C ASP A 227 20.76 3.49 26.44
N ASN A 228 19.61 2.86 26.17
CA ASN A 228 19.38 1.42 26.46
C ASN A 228 17.96 0.93 26.05
N LEU A 229 17.76 0.69 24.75
CA LEU A 229 16.79 -0.29 24.25
C LEU A 229 17.51 -1.12 23.17
N SER A 230 17.76 -2.40 23.44
CA SER A 230 18.61 -3.22 22.58
C SER A 230 17.86 -3.74 21.36
N ILE A 231 18.31 -3.29 20.18
CA ILE A 231 18.53 -4.10 18.96
C ILE A 231 17.55 -5.29 18.85
N GLY A 232 16.48 -5.09 18.08
CA GLY A 232 15.93 -6.20 17.30
C GLY A 232 17.00 -6.64 16.30
N ASP A 233 17.13 -7.94 16.05
CA ASP A 233 17.96 -8.42 14.94
C ASP A 233 17.26 -8.03 13.63
N ASP A 234 18.01 -7.55 12.63
CA ASP A 234 17.44 -7.12 11.33
C ASP A 234 16.64 -8.27 10.66
N SER A 235 16.95 -9.53 11.03
CA SER A 235 16.22 -10.72 10.61
C SER A 235 14.81 -10.86 11.20
N ASP A 236 14.61 -10.56 12.50
CA ASP A 236 13.29 -10.57 13.18
C ASP A 236 12.38 -9.47 12.55
N GLU A 237 12.95 -8.33 12.15
CA GLU A 237 12.24 -7.23 11.48
C GLU A 237 11.85 -7.56 10.04
N GLY A 238 12.78 -8.09 9.24
CA GLY A 238 12.52 -8.54 7.88
C GLY A 238 11.44 -9.61 7.81
N GLN A 239 11.52 -10.62 8.69
CA GLN A 239 10.51 -11.69 8.80
C GLN A 239 9.13 -11.13 9.17
N TYR A 240 9.06 -10.14 10.08
CA TYR A 240 7.78 -9.52 10.43
C TYR A 240 7.16 -8.77 9.24
N ILE A 241 7.95 -8.03 8.47
CA ILE A 241 7.44 -7.33 7.28
C ILE A 241 6.95 -8.35 6.24
N GLU A 242 7.72 -9.40 5.95
CA GLU A 242 7.36 -10.45 4.98
C GLU A 242 6.04 -11.15 5.38
N GLU A 243 6.00 -11.80 6.55
CA GLU A 243 4.83 -12.58 7.00
C GLU A 243 3.56 -11.73 7.22
N MET A 244 3.69 -10.44 7.54
CA MET A 244 2.53 -9.56 7.68
C MET A 244 2.08 -8.90 6.38
N SER A 245 2.97 -8.79 5.37
CA SER A 245 2.64 -8.26 4.03
C SER A 245 1.72 -9.22 3.27
N GLU A 246 1.99 -10.54 3.33
CA GLU A 246 1.13 -11.57 2.73
C GLU A 246 -0.35 -11.47 3.18
N LEU A 247 -0.57 -10.98 4.41
CA LEU A 247 -1.89 -10.88 5.03
C LEU A 247 -2.57 -9.51 4.82
N GLN A 248 -1.91 -8.54 4.16
CA GLN A 248 -2.42 -7.17 4.03
C GLN A 248 -3.78 -7.09 3.36
N PHE A 249 -4.00 -7.80 2.25
CA PHE A 249 -5.28 -7.75 1.53
C PHE A 249 -5.95 -9.13 1.48
N ALA A 250 -7.25 -9.19 1.79
CA ALA A 250 -8.09 -10.34 1.46
C ALA A 250 -9.54 -9.89 1.20
N SER A 251 -10.33 -10.74 0.53
CA SER A 251 -11.74 -10.45 0.26
C SER A 251 -12.65 -11.58 0.75
N PRO A 252 -13.09 -11.55 2.03
CA PRO A 252 -13.96 -12.58 2.59
C PRO A 252 -15.41 -12.45 2.10
N ALA A 253 -16.11 -13.58 2.04
CA ALA A 253 -17.53 -13.67 1.62
C ALA A 253 -18.49 -12.81 2.47
N SER A 254 -18.13 -12.48 3.72
CA SER A 254 -18.88 -11.57 4.59
C SER A 254 -17.96 -10.85 5.58
N LEU A 255 -18.46 -9.77 6.19
CA LEU A 255 -17.80 -9.05 7.29
C LEU A 255 -18.74 -9.08 8.50
N PRO A 256 -18.64 -10.07 9.40
CA PRO A 256 -19.61 -10.27 10.47
C PRO A 256 -19.65 -9.08 11.44
N GLY A 257 -20.86 -8.66 11.81
CA GLY A 257 -21.08 -7.56 12.76
C GLY A 257 -20.68 -6.18 12.23
N HIS A 258 -20.64 -5.97 10.91
CA HIS A 258 -20.22 -4.69 10.33
C HIS A 258 -21.17 -3.53 10.69
N HIS A 259 -20.63 -2.44 11.25
CA HIS A 259 -21.37 -1.29 11.81
C HIS A 259 -22.45 -0.71 10.87
N TYR A 260 -22.20 -0.76 9.57
CA TYR A 260 -23.04 -0.18 8.54
C TYR A 260 -24.00 -1.17 7.86
N GLU A 261 -23.91 -2.48 8.12
CA GLU A 261 -24.73 -3.50 7.43
C GLU A 261 -26.21 -3.44 7.82
N THR A 262 -26.52 -3.14 9.09
CA THR A 262 -27.91 -3.05 9.59
C THR A 262 -28.67 -1.82 9.10
N LYS A 263 -27.99 -0.87 8.45
CA LYS A 263 -28.54 0.42 7.98
C LYS A 263 -28.76 0.44 6.47
N ASP A 264 -28.39 -0.62 5.77
CA ASP A 264 -28.43 -0.72 4.31
C ASP A 264 -29.55 -1.66 3.84
N LYS A 265 -30.13 -1.30 2.69
CA LYS A 265 -31.15 -2.07 1.97
C LYS A 265 -30.86 -2.15 0.47
N GLU A 266 -29.69 -1.70 0.01
CA GLU A 266 -29.25 -1.87 -1.36
C GLU A 266 -29.09 -3.37 -1.70
N ALA A 267 -29.92 -3.85 -2.62
CA ALA A 267 -29.68 -5.13 -3.28
C ALA A 267 -28.48 -5.01 -4.24
N SER A 268 -27.80 -6.12 -4.50
CA SER A 268 -26.69 -6.16 -5.47
C SER A 268 -27.16 -5.71 -6.86
N ALA A 269 -26.69 -4.55 -7.32
CA ALA A 269 -27.04 -4.02 -8.64
C ALA A 269 -26.56 -4.95 -9.78
N PRO A 270 -27.36 -5.16 -10.84
CA PRO A 270 -27.01 -6.12 -11.91
C PRO A 270 -25.95 -5.60 -12.89
N GLN A 271 -25.64 -4.30 -12.89
CA GLN A 271 -24.62 -3.67 -13.74
C GLN A 271 -23.60 -2.87 -12.92
N LEU A 272 -22.43 -2.63 -13.53
CA LEU A 272 -21.30 -1.92 -12.91
C LEU A 272 -21.54 -0.42 -12.81
N SER A 273 -22.11 0.01 -11.68
CA SER A 273 -22.15 1.44 -11.31
C SER A 273 -20.74 2.05 -11.29
N ALA A 274 -20.63 3.37 -11.49
CA ALA A 274 -19.35 4.08 -11.38
C ALA A 274 -18.68 3.86 -10.01
N ARG A 275 -19.48 3.84 -8.92
CA ARG A 275 -19.09 3.42 -7.57
C ARG A 275 -18.43 2.04 -7.57
N THR A 276 -19.05 1.04 -8.19
CA THR A 276 -18.51 -0.33 -8.29
C THR A 276 -17.18 -0.36 -9.05
N LYS A 277 -17.10 0.32 -10.21
CA LYS A 277 -15.86 0.44 -11.02
C LYS A 277 -14.73 1.05 -10.18
N ARG A 278 -14.99 2.19 -9.54
CA ARG A 278 -14.03 2.94 -8.70
C ARG A 278 -13.55 2.13 -7.49
N LEU A 279 -14.45 1.47 -6.77
CA LEU A 279 -14.11 0.64 -5.60
C LEU A 279 -13.30 -0.61 -5.98
N ALA A 280 -13.57 -1.22 -7.14
CA ALA A 280 -12.77 -2.32 -7.65
C ALA A 280 -11.34 -1.90 -7.98
N LEU A 281 -11.13 -0.68 -8.49
CA LEU A 281 -9.80 -0.12 -8.77
C LEU A 281 -9.03 0.20 -7.49
N GLU A 282 -9.65 0.82 -6.49
CA GLU A 282 -9.00 1.06 -5.18
C GLU A 282 -8.67 -0.23 -4.42
N ALA A 283 -9.49 -1.28 -4.59
CA ALA A 283 -9.22 -2.58 -4.01
C ALA A 283 -8.09 -3.32 -4.76
N ALA A 284 -8.03 -3.19 -6.08
CA ALA A 284 -6.94 -3.71 -6.90
C ALA A 284 -5.60 -3.01 -6.59
N ASP A 285 -5.61 -1.70 -6.38
CA ASP A 285 -4.45 -0.90 -5.99
C ASP A 285 -3.87 -1.35 -4.63
N MET A 286 -4.72 -1.49 -3.61
CA MET A 286 -4.31 -2.01 -2.30
C MET A 286 -3.84 -3.47 -2.35
N MET A 287 -4.45 -4.33 -3.18
CA MET A 287 -3.96 -5.68 -3.45
C MET A 287 -2.60 -5.68 -4.19
N GLY A 288 -2.35 -4.65 -5.02
CA GLY A 288 -1.12 -4.48 -5.78
C GLY A 288 0.11 -4.10 -4.96
N GLY A 289 -0.03 -3.91 -3.64
CA GLY A 289 1.06 -3.54 -2.74
C GLY A 289 1.06 -2.08 -2.27
N ALA A 290 0.00 -1.30 -2.57
CA ALA A 290 -0.08 0.11 -2.14
C ALA A 290 -0.31 0.30 -0.63
N LEU A 291 -0.61 -0.76 0.13
CA LEU A 291 -0.78 -0.71 1.58
C LEU A 291 0.60 -0.65 2.29
N PRO A 292 0.84 0.30 3.22
CA PRO A 292 2.10 0.35 3.95
C PRO A 292 2.23 -0.84 4.93
N ALA A 293 3.37 -1.50 4.87
CA ALA A 293 3.84 -2.49 5.85
C ALA A 293 5.13 -1.99 6.50
N SER A 294 5.19 -2.00 7.83
CA SER A 294 6.42 -1.72 8.59
C SER A 294 6.34 -2.31 9.99
N VAL A 295 7.51 -2.52 10.60
CA VAL A 295 7.67 -2.97 11.99
C VAL A 295 6.90 -2.07 12.97
N SER A 296 6.97 -0.76 12.76
CA SER A 296 6.26 0.25 13.57
C SER A 296 4.75 0.23 13.34
N SER A 297 4.30 0.22 12.08
CA SER A 297 2.87 0.13 11.74
C SER A 297 2.60 -0.46 10.35
N THR A 298 1.64 -1.37 10.28
CA THR A 298 1.09 -1.97 9.05
C THR A 298 -0.43 -1.77 8.99
N ILE A 299 -0.94 -1.63 7.77
CA ILE A 299 -2.39 -1.57 7.49
C ILE A 299 -2.83 -2.87 6.80
N TRP A 300 -3.87 -3.52 7.34
CA TRP A 300 -4.53 -4.68 6.74
C TRP A 300 -5.99 -4.33 6.36
N VAL A 301 -6.48 -4.88 5.26
CA VAL A 301 -7.79 -4.58 4.66
C VAL A 301 -8.55 -5.85 4.29
N ARG A 302 -9.85 -5.87 4.57
CA ARG A 302 -10.80 -6.92 4.22
C ARG A 302 -11.97 -6.33 3.45
N VAL A 303 -12.10 -6.67 2.17
CA VAL A 303 -13.19 -6.17 1.30
C VAL A 303 -14.27 -7.23 1.15
N ASN A 304 -15.53 -6.91 1.46
CA ASN A 304 -16.62 -7.88 1.32
C ASN A 304 -16.77 -8.33 -0.14
N GLU A 305 -16.73 -9.65 -0.38
CA GLU A 305 -16.73 -10.23 -1.72
C GLU A 305 -17.98 -9.89 -2.53
N SER A 306 -19.16 -10.04 -1.91
CA SER A 306 -20.46 -9.83 -2.56
C SER A 306 -20.94 -8.37 -2.53
N LYS A 307 -20.41 -7.56 -1.61
CA LYS A 307 -20.82 -6.17 -1.37
C LYS A 307 -19.59 -5.26 -1.31
N ILE A 308 -18.96 -5.00 -2.46
CA ILE A 308 -17.67 -4.27 -2.55
C ILE A 308 -17.68 -2.83 -1.98
N HIS A 309 -18.84 -2.30 -1.56
CA HIS A 309 -18.93 -1.06 -0.80
C HIS A 309 -18.67 -1.21 0.71
N TYR A 310 -18.52 -2.43 1.23
CA TYR A 310 -18.17 -2.73 2.62
C TYR A 310 -16.73 -3.22 2.78
N TRP A 311 -16.00 -2.53 3.65
CA TRP A 311 -14.59 -2.72 3.90
C TRP A 311 -14.35 -2.73 5.42
N ARG A 312 -13.48 -3.60 5.91
CA ARG A 312 -12.98 -3.58 7.28
C ARG A 312 -11.47 -3.46 7.24
N ALA A 313 -10.94 -2.38 7.81
CA ALA A 313 -9.51 -2.16 7.95
C ALA A 313 -9.04 -2.46 9.37
N MET A 314 -7.78 -2.83 9.52
CA MET A 314 -7.09 -2.96 10.79
C MET A 314 -5.75 -2.23 10.69
N ILE A 315 -5.45 -1.36 11.64
CA ILE A 315 -4.20 -0.60 11.70
C ILE A 315 -3.53 -0.95 13.04
N SER A 316 -2.27 -1.35 13.02
CA SER A 316 -1.48 -1.45 14.26
C SER A 316 -1.08 -0.04 14.71
N GLY A 317 -1.26 0.28 15.99
CA GLY A 317 -0.80 1.55 16.53
C GLY A 317 0.72 1.71 16.39
N PRO A 318 1.23 2.84 15.87
CA PRO A 318 2.67 3.04 15.64
C PRO A 318 3.53 2.99 16.89
N GLU A 319 4.79 2.62 16.73
CA GLU A 319 5.80 2.67 17.80
C GLU A 319 6.04 4.11 18.29
N SER A 320 6.53 4.23 19.53
CA SER A 320 6.68 5.52 20.25
C SER A 320 5.37 6.28 20.50
N THR A 321 4.21 5.63 20.35
CA THR A 321 2.88 6.18 20.67
C THR A 321 2.19 5.39 21.80
N PRO A 322 1.19 5.96 22.51
CA PRO A 322 0.38 5.18 23.46
C PRO A 322 -0.52 4.13 22.80
N TYR A 323 -0.56 4.08 21.47
CA TYR A 323 -1.23 3.07 20.65
C TYR A 323 -0.33 1.86 20.33
N SER A 324 0.99 1.97 20.56
CA SER A 324 2.01 1.04 20.05
C SER A 324 1.67 -0.44 20.26
N GLY A 325 1.54 -1.18 19.16
CA GLY A 325 1.26 -2.62 19.15
C GLY A 325 -0.18 -3.03 19.46
N GLY A 326 -1.10 -2.09 19.70
CA GLY A 326 -2.53 -2.37 19.68
C GLY A 326 -3.05 -2.46 18.25
N LEU A 327 -4.02 -3.35 17.98
CA LEU A 327 -4.69 -3.46 16.70
C LEU A 327 -6.04 -2.72 16.73
N PHE A 328 -6.21 -1.73 15.87
CA PHE A 328 -7.38 -0.86 15.81
C PHE A 328 -8.20 -1.19 14.56
N ILE A 329 -9.42 -1.70 14.75
CA ILE A 329 -10.30 -2.15 13.67
C ILE A 329 -11.30 -1.05 13.32
N PHE A 330 -11.42 -0.76 12.02
CA PHE A 330 -12.30 0.26 11.46
C PHE A 330 -13.24 -0.37 10.43
N ASP A 331 -14.55 -0.16 10.62
CA ASP A 331 -15.57 -0.48 9.62
C ASP A 331 -15.77 0.72 8.70
N ILE A 332 -15.86 0.44 7.40
CA ILE A 332 -15.86 1.43 6.33
C ILE A 332 -16.99 1.09 5.36
N MET A 333 -17.79 2.08 4.99
CA MET A 333 -18.80 1.96 3.95
C MET A 333 -18.75 3.12 2.96
N ALA A 334 -18.58 2.80 1.68
CA ALA A 334 -18.66 3.75 0.59
C ALA A 334 -20.15 3.96 0.19
N PRO A 335 -20.71 5.17 0.35
CA PRO A 335 -22.13 5.43 0.11
C PRO A 335 -22.49 5.33 -1.39
N SER A 336 -23.78 5.34 -1.74
CA SER A 336 -24.23 5.14 -3.13
C SER A 336 -23.75 6.24 -4.09
N GLU A 337 -23.50 7.43 -3.56
CA GLU A 337 -22.98 8.60 -4.26
C GLU A 337 -21.45 8.57 -4.48
N TYR A 338 -20.73 7.61 -3.89
CA TYR A 338 -19.27 7.50 -3.96
C TYR A 338 -18.74 7.36 -5.41
N PRO A 339 -17.65 8.06 -5.82
CA PRO A 339 -16.75 8.87 -5.00
C PRO A 339 -17.16 10.35 -4.83
N ASN A 340 -18.36 10.77 -5.23
CA ASN A 340 -18.77 12.18 -5.11
C ASN A 340 -18.97 12.63 -3.64
N VAL A 341 -19.16 11.67 -2.73
CA VAL A 341 -19.25 11.87 -1.28
C VAL A 341 -18.23 10.96 -0.59
N ALA A 342 -17.63 11.46 0.50
CA ALA A 342 -16.66 10.75 1.32
C ALA A 342 -17.20 9.40 1.88
N PRO A 343 -16.31 8.43 2.17
CA PRO A 343 -16.70 7.18 2.82
C PRO A 343 -17.12 7.42 4.28
N LYS A 344 -17.92 6.51 4.84
CA LYS A 344 -18.31 6.53 6.25
C LYS A 344 -17.41 5.56 7.01
N VAL A 345 -16.71 6.04 8.05
CA VAL A 345 -15.73 5.27 8.83
C VAL A 345 -16.13 5.24 10.32
N ASN A 346 -16.06 4.06 10.95
CA ASN A 346 -16.33 3.87 12.37
C ASN A 346 -15.30 2.93 13.02
N LEU A 347 -14.59 3.39 14.05
CA LEU A 347 -13.72 2.57 14.90
C LEU A 347 -14.57 1.56 15.69
N GLN A 348 -14.29 0.27 15.53
CA GLN A 348 -14.92 -0.81 16.30
C GLN A 348 -14.18 -1.09 17.62
N THR A 349 -12.86 -0.89 17.66
CA THR A 349 -12.04 -1.04 18.87
C THR A 349 -12.26 0.11 19.85
N THR A 350 -13.39 0.11 20.55
CA THR A 350 -13.86 1.17 21.49
C THR A 350 -14.05 0.68 22.93
N GLY A 351 -13.74 -0.59 23.21
CA GLY A 351 -14.05 -1.23 24.49
C GLY A 351 -15.55 -1.35 24.78
N GLY A 352 -16.39 -1.44 23.74
CA GLY A 352 -17.86 -1.39 23.88
C GLY A 352 -18.37 0.02 24.18
N ALA A 353 -17.84 1.01 23.44
CA ALA A 353 -18.06 2.44 23.65
C ALA A 353 -17.64 3.01 25.02
N THR A 354 -16.76 2.31 25.75
CA THR A 354 -16.22 2.80 27.03
C THR A 354 -15.01 3.72 26.89
N VAL A 355 -14.31 3.70 25.74
CA VAL A 355 -13.05 4.45 25.52
C VAL A 355 -13.18 5.50 24.42
N ARG A 356 -12.76 6.74 24.71
CA ARG A 356 -12.35 7.73 23.71
C ARG A 356 -10.85 7.55 23.47
N PHE A 357 -10.45 7.01 22.32
CA PHE A 357 -9.05 6.63 22.07
C PHE A 357 -8.16 7.81 21.66
N ASN A 358 -8.74 8.88 21.13
CA ASN A 358 -8.08 10.09 20.66
C ASN A 358 -9.15 11.21 20.66
N PRO A 359 -8.81 12.51 20.70
CA PRO A 359 -9.78 13.57 20.47
C PRO A 359 -10.66 13.37 19.22
N ASN A 360 -10.07 12.83 18.14
CA ASN A 360 -10.70 12.49 16.88
C ASN A 360 -11.32 11.07 16.82
N LEU A 361 -11.17 10.22 17.86
CA LEU A 361 -11.74 8.86 17.95
C LEU A 361 -12.70 8.75 19.14
N TYR A 362 -13.99 8.97 18.86
CA TYR A 362 -15.05 9.04 19.86
C TYR A 362 -15.44 7.66 20.39
N ASN A 363 -15.99 7.61 21.60
CA ASN A 363 -16.57 6.41 22.22
C ASN A 363 -17.52 5.63 21.29
N CYS A 364 -18.39 6.33 20.55
CA CYS A 364 -19.32 5.75 19.58
C CYS A 364 -18.66 5.31 18.25
N GLY A 365 -17.34 5.25 18.20
CA GLY A 365 -16.53 4.91 17.03
C GLY A 365 -16.42 6.01 15.98
N LYS A 366 -17.05 7.19 16.14
CA LYS A 366 -16.94 8.28 15.16
C LYS A 366 -15.47 8.69 14.99
N VAL A 367 -15.00 8.66 13.74
CA VAL A 367 -13.70 9.19 13.31
C VAL A 367 -13.88 10.63 12.80
N CYS A 368 -13.03 11.55 13.25
CA CYS A 368 -12.97 12.93 12.76
C CYS A 368 -11.74 13.14 11.87
N LEU A 369 -11.95 13.41 10.58
CA LEU A 369 -10.93 13.86 9.61
C LEU A 369 -11.54 14.86 8.63
N SER A 370 -10.72 15.78 8.12
CA SER A 370 -11.07 16.72 7.04
C SER A 370 -11.43 15.97 5.75
N LEU A 371 -10.64 14.96 5.38
CA LEU A 371 -10.92 14.02 4.28
C LEU A 371 -12.23 13.23 4.43
N LEU A 372 -12.87 13.23 5.61
CA LEU A 372 -14.16 12.59 5.84
C LEU A 372 -15.32 13.60 5.99
N GLY A 373 -15.05 14.90 5.89
CA GLY A 373 -16.01 15.97 6.19
C GLY A 373 -16.48 15.98 7.66
N THR A 374 -15.75 15.30 8.55
CA THR A 374 -16.11 15.14 9.98
C THR A 374 -15.26 16.01 10.91
N TRP A 375 -14.28 16.74 10.35
CA TRP A 375 -13.42 17.74 11.00
C TRP A 375 -13.27 18.98 10.11
N GLN A 376 -12.72 20.06 10.66
CA GLN A 376 -12.29 21.21 9.85
C GLN A 376 -10.95 20.89 9.17
N GLY A 377 -10.65 21.56 8.07
CA GLY A 377 -9.39 21.44 7.35
C GLY A 377 -9.25 22.55 6.31
N ASP A 378 -8.02 22.78 5.87
CA ASP A 378 -7.67 23.84 4.93
C ASP A 378 -8.01 23.46 3.47
N GLN A 379 -7.77 24.40 2.54
CA GLN A 379 -8.06 24.19 1.11
C GLN A 379 -7.23 23.03 0.56
N GLY A 380 -7.90 21.99 0.06
CA GLY A 380 -7.29 20.75 -0.43
C GLY A 380 -7.33 19.57 0.54
N GLU A 381 -7.60 19.79 1.83
CA GLU A 381 -7.68 18.71 2.84
C GLU A 381 -9.05 18.02 2.90
N SER A 382 -10.08 18.61 2.29
CA SER A 382 -11.42 18.04 2.19
C SER A 382 -11.51 16.98 1.08
N TRP A 383 -12.46 16.04 1.22
CA TRP A 383 -12.68 14.98 0.22
C TRP A 383 -12.87 15.54 -1.20
N HIS A 384 -12.02 15.11 -2.13
CA HIS A 384 -12.09 15.47 -3.54
C HIS A 384 -12.33 14.23 -4.42
N PRO A 385 -13.48 14.12 -5.14
CA PRO A 385 -13.91 12.88 -5.79
C PRO A 385 -12.92 12.25 -6.78
N LYS A 386 -12.09 13.06 -7.45
CA LYS A 386 -11.11 12.56 -8.44
C LYS A 386 -9.82 12.02 -7.82
N THR A 387 -9.38 12.55 -6.67
CA THR A 387 -8.01 12.34 -6.15
C THR A 387 -7.96 11.80 -4.73
N SER A 388 -9.02 11.93 -3.95
CA SER A 388 -9.11 11.33 -2.61
C SER A 388 -9.40 9.82 -2.70
N THR A 389 -8.71 9.01 -1.89
CA THR A 389 -8.86 7.54 -1.86
C THR A 389 -9.08 6.99 -0.45
N LEU A 390 -9.59 5.76 -0.37
CA LEU A 390 -9.68 4.98 0.86
C LEU A 390 -8.29 4.72 1.47
N LEU A 391 -7.26 4.53 0.65
CA LEU A 391 -5.87 4.36 1.11
C LEU A 391 -5.39 5.62 1.85
N GLN A 392 -5.59 6.81 1.28
CA GLN A 392 -5.24 8.07 1.92
C GLN A 392 -5.99 8.27 3.25
N VAL A 393 -7.29 7.92 3.31
CA VAL A 393 -8.05 7.97 4.58
C VAL A 393 -7.40 7.08 5.65
N LEU A 394 -6.99 5.86 5.30
CA LEU A 394 -6.32 4.94 6.23
C LEU A 394 -4.94 5.46 6.66
N MET A 395 -4.15 6.00 5.73
CA MET A 395 -2.87 6.64 6.02
C MET A 395 -3.02 7.89 6.91
N SER A 396 -4.06 8.71 6.71
CA SER A 396 -4.35 9.86 7.57
C SER A 396 -4.78 9.46 8.98
N ILE A 397 -5.48 8.33 9.16
CA ILE A 397 -5.74 7.79 10.50
C ILE A 397 -4.41 7.40 11.17
N GLN A 398 -3.53 6.68 10.47
CA GLN A 398 -2.21 6.31 11.00
C GLN A 398 -1.35 7.53 11.35
N ALA A 399 -1.27 8.52 10.45
CA ALA A 399 -0.32 9.64 10.56
C ALA A 399 -0.81 10.82 11.42
N LEU A 400 -2.11 11.10 11.48
CA LEU A 400 -2.67 12.29 12.15
C LEU A 400 -3.38 11.98 13.46
N ILE A 401 -3.85 10.74 13.66
CA ILE A 401 -4.65 10.33 14.83
C ILE A 401 -3.83 9.43 15.75
N LEU A 402 -3.12 8.43 15.21
CA LEU A 402 -2.33 7.49 16.03
C LEU A 402 -0.92 8.03 16.34
N VAL A 403 -0.86 9.20 16.98
CA VAL A 403 0.36 10.02 17.22
C VAL A 403 0.91 9.89 18.66
N PRO A 404 2.14 10.36 18.97
CA PRO A 404 2.73 10.26 20.31
C PRO A 404 2.04 11.07 21.42
N ASP A 405 1.59 12.30 21.13
CA ASP A 405 0.90 13.20 22.07
C ASP A 405 -0.53 13.54 21.61
N PRO A 406 -1.43 12.54 21.56
CA PRO A 406 -2.79 12.68 21.04
C PRO A 406 -3.66 13.65 21.85
N PHE A 407 -3.25 14.03 23.07
CA PHE A 407 -3.89 15.08 23.86
C PHE A 407 -3.98 16.41 23.06
N PHE A 408 -2.95 16.76 22.29
CA PHE A 408 -2.91 18.00 21.51
C PHE A 408 -3.68 17.94 20.18
N ASN A 409 -4.45 16.87 19.91
CA ASN A 409 -5.41 16.82 18.80
C ASN A 409 -6.77 17.48 19.15
N GLU A 410 -6.98 17.90 20.41
CA GLU A 410 -8.17 18.63 20.81
C GLU A 410 -8.01 20.14 20.52
N PRO A 411 -8.92 20.79 19.77
CA PRO A 411 -8.73 22.16 19.29
C PRO A 411 -8.44 23.18 20.38
N GLY A 412 -7.33 23.90 20.23
CA GLY A 412 -6.88 24.94 21.16
C GLY A 412 -5.94 24.44 22.26
N TYR A 413 -5.73 23.13 22.40
CA TYR A 413 -4.76 22.57 23.37
C TYR A 413 -3.31 22.72 22.90
N GLU A 414 -3.09 23.02 21.61
CA GLU A 414 -1.77 23.35 21.06
C GLU A 414 -1.17 24.59 21.76
N ARG A 415 -2.02 25.46 22.32
CA ARG A 415 -1.65 26.64 23.12
C ARG A 415 -0.93 26.33 24.44
N VAL A 416 -1.07 25.11 24.96
CA VAL A 416 -0.38 24.63 26.18
C VAL A 416 0.72 23.61 25.87
N ARG A 417 1.01 23.34 24.59
CA ARG A 417 2.14 22.50 24.17
C ARG A 417 3.47 23.14 24.61
N ASN A 418 4.44 22.32 25.04
CA ASN A 418 5.72 22.75 25.60
C ASN A 418 5.59 23.56 26.90
N THR A 419 4.53 23.32 27.69
CA THR A 419 4.35 23.89 29.02
C THR A 419 4.25 22.76 30.05
N ALA A 420 4.76 22.99 31.26
CA ALA A 420 4.74 21.97 32.32
C ALA A 420 3.33 21.46 32.68
N GLU A 421 2.28 22.27 32.44
CA GLU A 421 0.88 21.85 32.57
C GLU A 421 0.44 20.96 31.41
N GLY A 422 0.61 21.41 30.15
CA GLY A 422 0.23 20.64 28.97
C GLY A 422 1.00 19.32 28.85
N ASP A 423 2.28 19.30 29.24
CA ASP A 423 3.09 18.08 29.30
C ASP A 423 2.57 17.10 30.37
N MET A 424 2.06 17.61 31.49
CA MET A 424 1.45 16.79 32.55
C MET A 424 0.09 16.22 32.10
N GLN A 425 -0.70 17.04 31.40
CA GLN A 425 -1.99 16.64 30.83
C GLN A 425 -1.81 15.60 29.71
N SER A 426 -0.84 15.79 28.80
CA SER A 426 -0.50 14.80 27.76
C SER A 426 -0.03 13.48 28.36
N ARG A 427 0.83 13.51 29.39
CA ARG A 427 1.22 12.29 30.12
C ARG A 427 0.02 11.55 30.71
N SER A 428 -0.87 12.23 31.43
CA SER A 428 -2.05 11.59 32.04
C SER A 428 -3.06 11.06 31.00
N TYR A 429 -3.15 11.73 29.84
CA TYR A 429 -3.90 11.21 28.69
C TYR A 429 -3.24 9.91 28.16
N ASN A 430 -1.93 9.92 27.96
CA ASN A 430 -1.17 8.77 27.47
C ASN A 430 -1.20 7.57 28.43
N GLU A 431 -1.19 7.77 29.75
CA GLU A 431 -1.45 6.70 30.75
C GLU A 431 -2.80 5.99 30.44
N THR A 432 -3.85 6.79 30.26
CA THR A 432 -5.21 6.28 29.99
C THR A 432 -5.29 5.52 28.66
N ILE A 433 -4.62 6.02 27.62
CA ILE A 433 -4.59 5.36 26.31
C ILE A 433 -3.74 4.09 26.33
N ARG A 434 -2.54 4.09 26.94
CA ARG A 434 -1.69 2.90 27.10
C ARG A 434 -2.45 1.72 27.73
N GLU A 435 -3.19 1.99 28.80
CA GLU A 435 -4.05 0.97 29.43
C GLU A 435 -5.15 0.45 28.50
N ALA A 436 -5.84 1.36 27.78
CA ALA A 436 -6.92 0.98 26.88
C ALA A 436 -6.42 0.19 25.66
N THR A 437 -5.25 0.55 25.12
CA THR A 437 -4.56 -0.15 24.04
C THR A 437 -4.31 -1.60 24.44
N ILE A 438 -3.69 -1.86 25.59
CA ILE A 438 -3.43 -3.24 26.03
C ILE A 438 -4.75 -3.97 26.33
N ARG A 439 -5.68 -3.33 27.03
CA ARG A 439 -6.95 -3.94 27.48
C ARG A 439 -7.89 -4.32 26.34
N PHE A 440 -7.97 -3.51 25.29
CA PHE A 440 -8.96 -3.67 24.21
C PHE A 440 -8.35 -3.92 22.83
N ALA A 441 -7.23 -3.25 22.49
CA ALA A 441 -6.55 -3.41 21.20
C ALA A 441 -5.49 -4.53 21.20
N MET A 442 -5.15 -5.12 22.36
CA MET A 442 -4.37 -6.38 22.45
C MET A 442 -5.21 -7.51 23.04
N LEU A 443 -5.49 -7.47 24.35
CA LEU A 443 -6.17 -8.55 25.09
C LEU A 443 -7.58 -8.84 24.58
N GLY A 444 -8.33 -7.80 24.19
CA GLY A 444 -9.66 -7.95 23.58
C GLY A 444 -9.64 -8.80 22.31
N HIS A 445 -8.69 -8.52 21.40
CA HIS A 445 -8.54 -9.24 20.13
C HIS A 445 -7.91 -10.61 20.28
N LEU A 446 -7.02 -10.82 21.26
CA LEU A 446 -6.52 -12.16 21.60
C LEU A 446 -7.65 -13.06 22.14
N LYS A 447 -8.56 -12.49 22.95
CA LYS A 447 -9.69 -13.21 23.55
C LYS A 447 -10.84 -13.49 22.57
N SER A 448 -11.12 -12.58 21.65
CA SER A 448 -12.25 -12.68 20.73
C SER A 448 -11.94 -12.05 19.36
N PRO A 449 -11.00 -12.61 18.58
CA PRO A 449 -10.63 -12.08 17.28
C PRO A 449 -11.78 -12.24 16.26
N PRO A 450 -12.09 -11.21 15.44
CA PRO A 450 -13.00 -11.36 14.30
C PRO A 450 -12.50 -12.45 13.33
N PRO A 451 -13.37 -13.36 12.84
CA PRO A 451 -12.93 -14.53 12.07
C PRO A 451 -12.04 -14.20 10.86
N GLU A 452 -12.37 -13.13 10.13
CA GLU A 452 -11.70 -12.65 8.92
C GLU A 452 -10.37 -11.90 9.16
N LEU A 453 -10.06 -11.59 10.43
CA LEU A 453 -8.80 -11.00 10.87
C LEU A 453 -8.01 -11.93 11.82
N LYS A 454 -8.59 -13.07 12.22
CA LYS A 454 -8.03 -13.94 13.26
C LYS A 454 -6.62 -14.40 12.97
N GLU A 455 -6.33 -14.84 11.74
CA GLU A 455 -4.97 -15.25 11.37
C GLU A 455 -3.98 -14.09 11.53
N THR A 456 -4.32 -12.91 10.99
CA THR A 456 -3.50 -11.70 11.05
C THR A 456 -3.25 -11.22 12.49
N ILE A 457 -4.28 -11.22 13.33
CA ILE A 457 -4.18 -10.88 14.76
C ILE A 457 -3.24 -11.85 15.49
N ILE A 458 -3.45 -13.16 15.30
CA ILE A 458 -2.64 -14.21 15.94
C ILE A 458 -1.19 -14.17 15.44
N ARG A 459 -0.98 -13.95 14.14
CA ARG A 459 0.36 -13.84 13.51
C ARG A 459 1.13 -12.63 14.03
N HIS A 460 0.53 -11.44 13.99
CA HIS A 460 1.12 -10.21 14.52
C HIS A 460 1.59 -10.40 15.97
N PHE A 461 0.71 -10.89 16.85
CA PHE A 461 1.06 -11.08 18.25
C PHE A 461 2.07 -12.22 18.49
N LYS A 462 2.08 -13.30 17.68
CA LYS A 462 3.10 -14.36 17.78
C LYS A 462 4.51 -13.85 17.47
N LEU A 463 4.66 -13.04 16.42
CA LEU A 463 5.95 -12.46 16.03
C LEU A 463 6.38 -11.39 17.05
N ARG A 464 5.47 -10.47 17.41
CA ARG A 464 5.79 -9.28 18.23
C ARG A 464 5.84 -9.53 19.74
N LYS A 465 5.50 -10.72 20.26
CA LYS A 465 5.31 -10.94 21.72
C LYS A 465 6.54 -10.61 22.59
N LYS A 466 7.77 -10.80 22.12
CA LYS A 466 9.00 -10.41 22.86
C LYS A 466 8.99 -8.89 23.11
N THR A 467 8.91 -8.12 22.03
CA THR A 467 8.99 -6.65 21.98
C THR A 467 7.83 -6.00 22.73
N LEU A 468 6.61 -6.53 22.55
CA LEU A 468 5.43 -6.00 23.25
C LEU A 468 5.49 -6.22 24.77
N LEU A 469 6.02 -7.36 25.24
CA LEU A 469 6.25 -7.56 26.67
C LEU A 469 7.36 -6.66 27.23
N ALA A 470 8.39 -6.34 26.45
CA ALA A 470 9.41 -5.36 26.86
C ALA A 470 8.79 -3.95 26.99
N GLN A 471 8.10 -3.47 25.96
CA GLN A 471 7.40 -2.18 25.94
C GLN A 471 6.38 -2.04 27.08
N VAL A 472 5.56 -3.07 27.33
CA VAL A 472 4.54 -3.02 28.40
C VAL A 472 5.18 -3.08 29.79
N ARG A 473 6.35 -3.73 29.96
CA ARG A 473 7.15 -3.63 31.19
C ARG A 473 7.69 -2.22 31.39
N GLU A 474 8.33 -1.64 30.38
CA GLU A 474 8.84 -0.25 30.39
C GLU A 474 7.75 0.75 30.78
N TRP A 475 6.60 0.69 30.10
CA TRP A 475 5.42 1.53 30.42
C TRP A 475 4.89 1.29 31.84
N SER A 476 5.13 0.14 32.47
CA SER A 476 4.75 -0.14 33.86
C SER A 476 5.76 0.35 34.90
N THR A 477 6.98 0.72 34.47
CA THR A 477 8.11 1.14 35.32
C THR A 477 8.56 2.59 35.12
N ASP A 478 8.09 3.29 34.09
CA ASP A 478 8.35 4.72 33.86
C ASP A 478 8.07 5.54 35.14
N GLU A 479 9.10 6.23 35.65
CA GLU A 479 9.07 6.98 36.91
C GLU A 479 8.10 8.17 36.88
N LYS A 480 7.70 8.63 35.69
CA LYS A 480 6.77 9.75 35.49
C LYS A 480 5.31 9.33 35.65
N ASN A 481 5.02 8.03 35.75
CA ASN A 481 3.68 7.46 35.87
C ASN A 481 3.00 7.81 37.20
N SER A 482 1.69 8.00 37.17
CA SER A 482 0.84 7.96 38.36
C SER A 482 0.88 6.57 39.03
N THR A 483 0.84 6.55 40.36
CA THR A 483 0.88 5.30 41.15
C THR A 483 -0.30 4.37 40.82
N LYS A 484 -1.45 4.95 40.43
CA LYS A 484 -2.63 4.24 39.93
C LYS A 484 -2.32 3.55 38.60
N HIS A 485 -1.82 4.29 37.61
CA HIS A 485 -1.50 3.75 36.29
C HIS A 485 -0.45 2.65 36.36
N ALA A 486 0.66 2.88 37.07
CA ALA A 486 1.71 1.87 37.24
C ALA A 486 1.17 0.57 37.88
N SER A 487 0.18 0.67 38.79
CA SER A 487 -0.49 -0.51 39.37
C SER A 487 -1.39 -1.24 38.36
N ALA A 488 -2.19 -0.50 37.58
CA ALA A 488 -3.03 -1.07 36.53
C ALA A 488 -2.21 -1.73 35.40
N MET A 489 -1.11 -1.09 34.98
CA MET A 489 -0.15 -1.59 34.01
C MET A 489 0.51 -2.89 34.46
N ARG A 490 0.92 -3.02 35.73
CA ARG A 490 1.40 -4.30 36.27
C ARG A 490 0.33 -5.40 36.30
N GLY A 491 -0.95 -5.04 36.32
CA GLY A 491 -2.05 -5.98 36.10
C GLY A 491 -2.11 -6.45 34.65
N LEU A 492 -2.28 -5.50 33.72
CA LEU A 492 -2.37 -5.73 32.28
C LEU A 492 -1.16 -6.50 31.72
N LEU A 493 0.04 -6.26 32.25
CA LEU A 493 1.25 -7.01 31.92
C LEU A 493 1.08 -8.51 32.20
N ARG A 494 0.60 -8.90 33.38
CA ARG A 494 0.41 -10.32 33.73
C ARG A 494 -0.67 -10.97 32.88
N ASP A 495 -1.75 -10.25 32.62
CA ASP A 495 -2.83 -10.71 31.74
C ASP A 495 -2.29 -10.95 30.31
N LEU A 496 -1.39 -10.09 29.83
CA LEU A 496 -0.74 -10.20 28.52
C LEU A 496 0.33 -11.29 28.46
N GLU A 497 1.12 -11.46 29.53
CA GLU A 497 2.05 -12.59 29.68
C GLU A 497 1.30 -13.93 29.66
N GLN A 498 0.16 -14.03 30.35
CA GLN A 498 -0.70 -15.22 30.31
C GLN A 498 -1.29 -15.45 28.91
N ALA A 499 -1.76 -14.39 28.24
CA ALA A 499 -2.33 -14.49 26.90
C ALA A 499 -1.28 -14.92 25.85
N PHE A 500 -0.05 -14.38 25.90
CA PHE A 500 1.04 -14.75 25.01
C PHE A 500 1.71 -16.10 25.34
N ALA A 501 1.55 -16.61 26.57
CA ALA A 501 1.94 -17.97 26.94
C ALA A 501 0.97 -19.04 26.40
N ALA A 502 -0.29 -18.66 26.13
CA ALA A 502 -1.29 -19.53 25.48
C ALA A 502 -1.27 -19.45 23.94
N LEU A 503 -0.28 -18.75 23.34
CA LEU A 503 -0.24 -18.33 21.94
C LEU A 503 0.90 -18.96 21.12
#